data_AF-X0SY73-F1
#
_entry.id   AF-X0SY73-F1
#
_cell.length_a   1.000
_cell.length_b   1.000
_cell.length_c   1.000
_cell.angle_alpha   90.00
_cell.angle_beta   90.00
_cell.angle_gamma   90.00
#
_symmetry.space_group_name_H-M   'P 1'
#
loop_
_entity.id
_entity.type
_entity.pdbx_description
1 polymer ?
#
loop_
_entity_poly.entity_id
_entity_poly.type
_entity_poly.pdbx_seq_one_letter_code
_entity_poly.pdbx_strand_id
1 'polypeptide(L)'
;MREIEFRGLSGKSWYYGYYTGPTGPHLDDHEDRSSLLDDEDYRVLIEDDYWIVNPLGAQIMADPETVGQYTGLRDMDRRKIYEGDIVKS
;
A
#
# COMPACT_ATOMS: atom_id res chain seq x y z
N MET A 1 -14.59 5.67 -17.38
CA MET A 1 -13.30 5.57 -16.66
C MET A 1 -13.64 5.29 -15.21
N ARG A 2 -13.04 4.26 -14.59
CA ARG A 2 -13.30 3.93 -13.17
C ARG A 2 -12.40 4.77 -12.26
N GLU A 3 -12.92 5.18 -11.11
CA GLU A 3 -12.11 5.83 -10.07
C GLU A 3 -11.10 4.80 -9.53
N ILE A 4 -9.83 5.21 -9.43
CA ILE A 4 -8.76 4.39 -8.83
C ILE A 4 -8.27 5.15 -7.59
N GLU A 5 -8.53 4.58 -6.43
CA GLU A 5 -8.11 5.09 -5.14
C GLU A 5 -7.84 3.90 -4.22
N PHE A 6 -6.74 3.97 -3.49
CA PHE A 6 -6.39 3.03 -2.44
C PHE A 6 -6.45 3.74 -1.10
N ARG A 7 -6.64 2.96 -0.04
CA ARG A 7 -6.41 3.42 1.33
C ARG A 7 -5.50 2.46 2.08
N GLY A 8 -4.90 2.95 3.16
CA GLY A 8 -4.16 2.14 4.13
C GLY A 8 -4.07 2.85 5.47
N LEU A 9 -3.92 2.09 6.55
CA LEU A 9 -3.78 2.59 7.91
C LEU A 9 -2.30 2.86 8.20
N SER A 10 -1.97 4.05 8.68
CA SER A 10 -0.63 4.37 9.19
C SER A 10 -0.75 4.88 10.62
N GLY A 11 -0.21 4.11 11.57
CA GLY A 11 -0.38 4.34 13.00
C GLY A 11 -1.85 4.23 13.43
N LYS A 12 -2.56 5.36 13.49
CA LYS A 12 -3.98 5.45 13.90
C LYS A 12 -4.86 6.19 12.89
N SER A 13 -4.31 6.53 11.73
CA SER A 13 -4.95 7.38 10.74
C SER A 13 -5.03 6.67 9.39
N TRP A 14 -6.18 6.80 8.72
CA TRP A 14 -6.36 6.33 7.35
C TRP A 14 -5.81 7.34 6.35
N TYR A 15 -5.06 6.85 5.37
CA TYR A 15 -4.53 7.63 4.27
C TYR A 15 -5.07 7.11 2.95
N TYR A 16 -5.23 8.01 1.98
CA TYR A 16 -5.89 7.73 0.70
C TYR A 16 -5.03 8.26 -0.45
N GLY A 17 -4.99 7.52 -1.55
CA GLY A 17 -4.22 7.93 -2.72
C GLY A 17 -3.93 6.78 -3.68
N TYR A 18 -2.73 6.78 -4.24
CA TYR A 18 -2.26 5.76 -5.16
C TYR A 18 -1.38 4.76 -4.42
N TYR A 19 -1.58 3.48 -4.68
CA TYR A 19 -0.72 2.43 -4.16
C TYR A 19 0.47 2.23 -5.10
N THR A 20 1.70 2.29 -4.58
CA THR A 20 2.92 2.13 -5.37
C THR A 20 3.56 0.75 -5.24
N GLY A 21 2.92 -0.19 -4.55
CA GLY A 21 3.43 -1.54 -4.38
C GLY A 21 4.44 -1.66 -3.23
N PRO A 22 4.86 -2.89 -2.90
CA PRO A 22 6.06 -3.12 -2.11
C PRO A 22 7.25 -2.59 -2.92
N THR A 23 7.73 -1.42 -2.53
CA THR A 23 9.07 -1.03 -2.91
C THR A 23 9.94 -1.75 -1.89
N GLY A 24 10.68 -2.78 -2.30
CA GLY A 24 11.72 -3.35 -1.44
C GLY A 24 12.61 -2.24 -0.87
N PRO A 25 13.41 -2.52 0.19
CA PRO A 25 14.04 -1.50 1.03
C PRO A 25 14.55 -0.35 0.18
N HIS A 26 14.19 0.89 0.54
CA HIS A 26 14.71 2.11 -0.08
C HIS A 26 16.24 2.08 0.08
N LEU A 27 16.92 1.43 -0.86
CA LEU A 27 18.36 1.42 -1.00
C LEU A 27 18.70 2.75 -1.64
N ASP A 28 18.66 3.81 -0.83
CA ASP A 28 19.13 5.12 -1.27
C ASP A 28 20.62 5.11 -1.67
N ASP A 29 21.36 4.00 -1.49
CA ASP A 29 22.81 3.94 -1.71
C ASP A 29 23.41 2.58 -2.17
N HIS A 30 22.69 1.71 -2.91
CA HIS A 30 23.35 0.51 -3.47
C HIS A 30 23.18 0.37 -5.00
N GLU A 31 24.30 0.56 -5.71
CA GLU A 31 24.42 0.62 -7.17
C GLU A 31 24.13 -0.69 -7.93
N ASP A 32 23.96 -1.83 -7.27
CA ASP A 32 23.85 -3.09 -8.00
C ASP A 32 22.89 -4.10 -7.35
N ARG A 33 21.69 -4.21 -7.94
CA ARG A 33 20.66 -5.20 -7.58
C ARG A 33 20.98 -6.60 -8.07
N SER A 34 21.95 -6.79 -8.96
CA SER A 34 22.20 -8.09 -9.60
C SER A 34 22.84 -9.10 -8.65
N SER A 35 23.63 -8.64 -7.68
CA SER A 35 24.44 -9.51 -6.81
C SER A 35 23.69 -10.06 -5.60
N LEU A 36 22.58 -9.43 -5.20
CA LEU A 36 21.79 -9.80 -4.01
C LEU A 36 20.63 -10.76 -4.32
N LEU A 37 20.35 -11.00 -5.61
CA LEU A 37 19.29 -11.92 -6.05
C LEU A 37 19.69 -13.40 -6.00
N ASP A 38 21.00 -13.67 -5.89
CA ASP A 38 21.57 -15.02 -5.84
C ASP A 38 21.79 -15.55 -4.40
N ASP A 39 21.66 -14.70 -3.38
CA ASP A 39 21.71 -15.12 -1.98
C ASP A 39 20.30 -15.50 -1.49
N GLU A 40 20.07 -16.79 -1.21
CA GLU A 40 18.81 -17.28 -0.64
C GLU A 40 18.48 -16.60 0.70
N ASP A 41 19.49 -16.13 1.44
CA ASP A 41 19.35 -15.36 2.69
C ASP A 41 18.84 -13.92 2.46
N TYR A 42 19.05 -13.32 1.28
CA TYR A 42 18.63 -11.95 0.98
C TYR A 42 17.15 -11.83 0.59
N ARG A 43 16.52 -12.95 0.23
CA ARG A 43 15.05 -13.02 0.03
C ARG A 43 14.26 -12.82 1.31
N VAL A 44 14.91 -12.89 2.47
CA VAL A 44 14.26 -12.93 3.80
C VAL A 44 14.12 -11.53 4.43
N LEU A 45 14.73 -10.49 3.87
CA LEU A 45 14.70 -9.13 4.45
C LEU A 45 13.98 -8.08 3.59
N ILE A 46 13.24 -8.51 2.57
CA ILE A 46 12.27 -7.62 1.93
C ILE A 46 11.03 -7.62 2.84
N GLU A 47 11.08 -6.83 3.91
CA GLU A 47 9.83 -6.34 4.48
C GLU A 47 9.16 -5.56 3.36
N ASP A 48 8.07 -6.11 2.84
CA ASP A 48 7.29 -5.47 1.79
C ASP A 48 6.75 -4.15 2.36
N ASP A 49 7.36 -3.02 2.01
CA ASP A 49 6.89 -1.71 2.47
C ASP A 49 5.72 -1.25 1.59
N TYR A 50 4.52 -1.12 2.17
CA TYR A 50 3.33 -0.73 1.43
C TYR A 50 3.12 0.78 1.51
N TRP A 51 3.30 1.48 0.39
CA TRP A 51 3.16 2.94 0.36
C TRP A 51 1.85 3.40 -0.29
N ILE A 52 1.14 4.30 0.41
CA ILE A 52 0.06 5.11 -0.12
C ILE A 52 0.63 6.49 -0.44
N VAL A 53 0.61 6.87 -1.72
CA VAL A 53 1.03 8.19 -2.17
C VAL A 53 -0.19 9.08 -2.32
N ASN A 54 -0.28 10.10 -1.47
CA ASN A 54 -1.40 11.03 -1.52
C ASN A 54 -1.32 11.94 -2.78
N PRO A 55 -2.38 12.69 -3.12
CA PRO A 55 -2.36 13.60 -4.27
C PRO A 55 -1.31 14.73 -4.23
N LEU A 56 -0.69 14.97 -3.07
CA LEU A 56 0.39 15.94 -2.90
C LEU A 56 1.79 15.32 -3.07
N GLY A 57 1.86 14.02 -3.39
CA GLY A 57 3.11 13.28 -3.58
C GLY A 57 3.77 12.83 -2.27
N ALA A 58 3.12 12.97 -1.11
CA ALA A 58 3.65 12.45 0.14
C ALA A 58 3.49 10.93 0.17
N GLN A 59 4.56 10.21 0.47
CA GLN A 59 4.58 8.75 0.63
C GLN A 59 4.25 8.42 2.08
N ILE A 60 3.21 7.63 2.31
CA ILE A 60 2.80 7.17 3.63
C ILE A 60 2.92 5.65 3.69
N MET A 61 3.77 5.15 4.59
CA MET A 61 3.88 3.72 4.88
C MET A 61 2.60 3.27 5.59
N ALA A 62 1.93 2.28 5.02
CA ALA A 62 0.70 1.71 5.50
C ALA A 62 0.93 0.28 6.00
N ASP A 63 0.12 -0.12 6.97
CA ASP A 63 0.01 -1.52 7.37
C ASP A 63 -0.48 -2.36 6.16
N PRO A 64 0.32 -3.35 5.71
CA PRO A 64 0.00 -4.20 4.57
C PRO A 64 -1.41 -4.79 4.60
N GLU A 65 -1.86 -5.24 5.78
CA GLU A 65 -3.15 -5.93 5.94
C GLU A 65 -4.36 -4.99 5.82
N THR A 66 -4.09 -3.68 5.83
CA THR A 66 -5.12 -2.65 5.74
C THR A 66 -5.23 -2.01 4.36
N VAL A 67 -4.33 -2.36 3.45
CA VAL A 67 -4.33 -1.81 2.08
C VAL A 67 -5.48 -2.42 1.29
N GLY A 68 -6.33 -1.56 0.73
CA GLY A 68 -7.45 -1.99 -0.09
C GLY A 68 -7.80 -0.99 -1.18
N GLN A 69 -8.17 -1.48 -2.37
CA GLN A 69 -8.67 -0.65 -3.45
C GLN A 69 -10.14 -0.29 -3.23
N TYR A 70 -10.53 0.93 -3.62
CA TYR A 70 -11.93 1.32 -3.69
C TYR A 70 -12.70 0.46 -4.69
N THR A 71 -13.77 -0.21 -4.24
CA THR A 71 -14.56 -1.15 -5.05
C THR A 71 -15.49 -0.47 -6.07
N GLY A 72 -15.69 0.84 -5.96
CA GLY A 72 -16.73 1.56 -6.70
C GLY A 72 -18.11 1.56 -6.01
N LEU A 73 -18.26 0.87 -4.89
CA LEU A 73 -19.51 0.76 -4.12
C LEU A 73 -19.49 1.62 -2.86
N ARG A 74 -20.68 2.04 -2.42
CA ARG A 74 -20.88 2.75 -1.15
C ARG A 74 -21.87 2.00 -0.27
N ASP A 75 -21.66 2.08 1.04
CA ASP A 75 -22.63 1.57 2.02
C ASP A 75 -23.87 2.48 2.09
N MET A 76 -24.82 2.12 2.97
CA MET A 76 -26.05 2.87 3.18
C MET A 76 -25.81 4.28 3.75
N ASP A 77 -24.68 4.49 4.41
CA ASP A 77 -24.23 5.79 4.93
C ASP A 77 -23.41 6.58 3.89
N ARG A 78 -23.36 6.11 2.64
CA ARG A 78 -22.58 6.67 1.53
C ARG A 78 -21.06 6.65 1.73
N ARG A 79 -20.54 5.84 2.65
CA ARG A 79 -19.10 5.62 2.81
C ARG A 79 -18.60 4.70 1.70
N LYS A 80 -17.43 5.02 1.15
CA LYS A 80 -16.76 4.17 0.14
C LYS A 80 -16.41 2.82 0.78
N ILE A 81 -16.66 1.73 0.07
CA ILE A 81 -16.27 0.38 0.46
C ILE A 81 -14.98 0.01 -0.26
N TYR A 82 -13.98 -0.43 0.51
CA TYR A 82 -12.69 -0.85 -0.01
C TYR A 82 -12.55 -2.37 0.13
N GLU A 83 -11.65 -2.96 -0.66
CA GLU A 83 -11.30 -4.36 -0.49
C GLU A 83 -10.90 -4.67 0.96
N GLY A 84 -11.36 -5.80 1.49
CA GLY A 84 -11.15 -6.19 2.89
C GLY A 84 -12.17 -5.62 3.89
N ASP A 85 -13.04 -4.68 3.50
CA ASP A 85 -14.10 -4.18 4.40
C ASP A 85 -15.11 -5.26 4.78
N ILE A 86 -15.47 -5.30 6.07
CA ILE A 86 -16.53 -6.15 6.60
C ILE A 86 -17.82 -5.34 6.68
N VAL A 87 -18.77 -5.64 5.80
CA VAL A 87 -20.09 -5.03 5.79
C VAL A 87 -21.07 -5.93 6.56
N LYS A 88 -21.80 -5.35 7.51
CA LYS A 88 -22.86 -6.03 8.28
C LYS A 88 -24.22 -5.45 7.90
N SER A 89 -25.22 -6.33 7.85
CA SER A 89 -26.64 -6.02 7.62
C SER A 89 -27.37 -5.68 8.91
#